data_AF-A0A842MJY6-F1
#
_entry.id   AF-A0A842MJY6-F1
#
_cell.length_a   1.000
_cell.length_b   1.000
_cell.length_c   1.000
_cell.angle_alpha   90.00
_cell.angle_beta   90.00
_cell.angle_gamma   90.00
#
_symmetry.space_group_name_H-M   'P 1'
#
loop_
_entity.id
_entity.type
_entity.pdbx_description
1 polymer ?
#
loop_
_entity_poly.entity_id
_entity_poly.type
_entity_poly.pdbx_seq_one_letter_code
_entity_poly.pdbx_strand_id
1 'polypeptide(L)'
;MFDDPISKSLEWSRKGYMGMALLLMINERPLTGYEVMRTMHEATQGFWRPTPGGVYPVLKKLESEGLVRGEWHAYKGRKRKIYTITEEGRRILEHVLLKQSEIAMSINRIFESFLKDMFSLNNPQVAPPCLFSVFMSEIGSVEAEIEDLKAKRETLLRMIEILQKCLAEIDARLAEAKREATF
;
A
#
# COMPACT_ATOMS: atom_id res chain seq x y z
N MET A 1 -11.83 15.42 14.04
CA MET A 1 -12.30 16.26 12.93
C MET A 1 -11.04 16.65 12.18
N PHE A 2 -10.72 15.93 11.10
CA PHE A 2 -9.46 16.12 10.36
C PHE A 2 -9.79 16.92 9.10
N ASP A 3 -9.68 18.24 9.20
CA ASP A 3 -9.93 19.19 8.10
C ASP A 3 -8.62 19.78 7.56
N ASP A 4 -7.56 18.96 7.52
CA ASP A 4 -6.31 19.29 6.87
C ASP A 4 -6.32 18.76 5.40
N PRO A 5 -5.86 19.55 4.41
CA PRO A 5 -5.82 19.15 3.01
C PRO A 5 -5.10 17.81 2.73
N ILE A 6 -4.07 17.48 3.51
CA ILE A 6 -3.30 16.23 3.36
C ILE A 6 -4.19 15.03 3.72
N SER A 7 -4.88 15.11 4.85
CA SER A 7 -5.81 14.09 5.33
C SER A 7 -6.90 13.78 4.31
N LYS A 8 -7.44 14.82 3.67
CA LYS A 8 -8.46 14.71 2.61
C LYS A 8 -7.93 14.05 1.35
N SER A 9 -6.71 14.41 0.92
CA SER A 9 -6.04 13.76 -0.22
C SER A 9 -5.83 12.25 0.03
N LEU A 10 -5.32 11.89 1.22
CA LEU A 10 -5.15 10.50 1.61
C LEU A 10 -6.48 9.74 1.67
N GLU A 11 -7.57 10.41 2.05
CA GLU A 11 -8.91 9.82 2.06
C GLU A 11 -9.38 9.44 0.65
N TRP A 12 -9.15 10.29 -0.36
CA TRP A 12 -9.49 9.98 -1.75
C TRP A 12 -8.74 8.75 -2.26
N SER A 13 -7.44 8.67 -2.01
CA SER A 13 -6.63 7.52 -2.39
C SER A 13 -7.15 6.23 -1.74
N ARG A 14 -7.38 6.24 -0.42
CA ARG A 14 -7.93 5.08 0.31
C ARG A 14 -9.31 4.67 -0.21
N LYS A 15 -10.20 5.62 -0.47
CA LYS A 15 -11.53 5.35 -1.05
C LYS A 15 -11.41 4.66 -2.41
N GLY A 16 -10.45 5.06 -3.24
CA GLY A 16 -10.18 4.40 -4.53
C GLY A 16 -9.80 2.93 -4.41
N TYR A 17 -9.01 2.57 -3.39
CA TYR A 17 -8.56 1.19 -3.17
C TYR A 17 -9.54 0.29 -2.39
N MET A 18 -10.60 0.87 -1.79
CA MET A 18 -11.49 0.13 -0.87
C MET A 18 -12.08 -1.12 -1.52
N GLY A 19 -12.68 -1.01 -2.71
CA GLY A 19 -13.34 -2.14 -3.37
C GLY A 19 -12.38 -3.32 -3.63
N MET A 20 -11.19 -3.02 -4.17
CA MET A 20 -10.16 -4.02 -4.42
C MET A 20 -9.68 -4.68 -3.12
N ALA A 21 -9.39 -3.87 -2.09
CA ALA A 21 -8.90 -4.40 -0.82
C ALA A 21 -9.93 -5.32 -0.13
N LEU A 22 -11.21 -4.97 -0.21
CA LEU A 22 -12.29 -5.82 0.29
C LEU A 22 -12.37 -7.16 -0.45
N LEU A 23 -12.34 -7.13 -1.79
CA LEU A 23 -12.37 -8.36 -2.60
C LEU A 23 -11.15 -9.24 -2.31
N LEU A 24 -9.95 -8.65 -2.19
CA LEU A 24 -8.72 -9.38 -1.90
C LEU A 24 -8.80 -10.12 -0.55
N MET A 25 -9.21 -9.42 0.52
CA MET A 25 -9.32 -10.05 1.85
C MET A 25 -10.41 -11.14 1.91
N ILE A 26 -11.55 -10.93 1.21
CA ILE A 26 -12.65 -11.91 1.17
C ILE A 26 -12.28 -13.12 0.30
N ASN A 27 -11.40 -12.94 -0.69
CA ASN A 27 -10.86 -14.04 -1.49
C ASN A 27 -10.00 -15.00 -0.67
N GLU A 28 -9.20 -14.48 0.27
CA GLU A 28 -8.36 -15.31 1.14
C GLU A 28 -9.20 -16.19 2.07
N ARG A 29 -10.29 -15.63 2.63
CA ARG A 29 -11.24 -16.36 3.47
C ARG A 29 -12.56 -15.60 3.62
N PRO A 30 -13.66 -16.29 3.94
CA PRO A 30 -14.91 -15.63 4.30
C PRO A 30 -14.74 -14.69 5.51
N LEU A 31 -15.33 -13.50 5.44
CA LEU A 31 -15.18 -12.45 6.46
C LEU A 31 -16.50 -11.73 6.76
N THR A 32 -16.67 -11.33 8.01
CA THR A 32 -17.66 -10.31 8.38
C THR A 32 -17.16 -8.90 8.09
N GLY A 33 -18.07 -7.94 7.97
CA GLY A 33 -17.69 -6.53 7.80
C GLY A 33 -16.81 -5.98 8.93
N TYR A 34 -16.95 -6.48 10.16
CA TYR A 34 -16.06 -6.15 11.27
C TYR A 34 -14.65 -6.73 11.10
N GLU A 35 -14.55 -8.00 10.73
CA GLU A 35 -13.26 -8.65 10.54
C GLU A 35 -12.48 -8.01 9.40
N VAL A 36 -13.14 -7.64 8.31
CA VAL A 36 -12.55 -6.84 7.23
C VAL A 36 -11.92 -5.55 7.76
N MET A 37 -12.65 -4.76 8.56
CA MET A 37 -12.13 -3.50 9.12
C MET A 37 -10.89 -3.74 9.98
N ARG A 38 -10.91 -4.81 10.79
CA ARG A 38 -9.79 -5.19 11.65
C ARG A 38 -8.59 -5.67 10.83
N THR A 39 -8.79 -6.58 9.89
CA THR A 39 -7.74 -7.14 9.04
C THR A 39 -7.10 -6.05 8.18
N MET A 40 -7.86 -5.10 7.65
CA MET A 40 -7.29 -3.95 6.92
C MET A 40 -6.42 -3.07 7.84
N HIS A 41 -6.86 -2.81 9.07
CA HIS A 41 -6.07 -2.04 10.03
C HIS A 41 -4.76 -2.74 10.40
N GLU A 42 -4.81 -4.05 10.63
CA GLU A 42 -3.63 -4.88 10.95
C GLU A 42 -2.67 -4.98 9.76
N ALA A 43 -3.17 -5.32 8.57
CA ALA A 43 -2.36 -5.48 7.36
C ALA A 43 -1.69 -4.18 6.91
N THR A 44 -2.29 -3.03 7.23
CA THR A 44 -1.71 -1.71 6.92
C THR A 44 -0.94 -1.10 8.09
N GLN A 45 -0.63 -1.88 9.13
CA GLN A 45 0.13 -1.43 10.32
C GLN A 45 -0.45 -0.13 10.93
N GLY A 46 -1.77 -0.03 10.95
CA GLY A 46 -2.46 1.13 11.50
C GLY A 46 -2.70 2.28 10.52
N PHE A 47 -2.06 2.30 9.35
CA PHE A 47 -2.18 3.38 8.38
C PHE A 47 -3.63 3.58 7.89
N TRP A 48 -4.36 2.48 7.71
CA TRP A 48 -5.74 2.54 7.24
C TRP A 48 -6.69 1.82 8.20
N ARG A 49 -7.44 2.62 8.95
CA ARG A 49 -8.56 2.13 9.77
C ARG A 49 -9.89 2.55 9.13
N PRO A 50 -10.50 1.70 8.28
CA PRO A 50 -11.75 2.06 7.63
C PRO A 50 -12.91 2.11 8.65
N THR A 51 -13.87 3.00 8.41
CA THR A 51 -15.07 3.14 9.25
C THR A 51 -16.19 2.23 8.74
N PRO A 52 -17.18 1.90 9.59
CA PRO A 52 -18.40 1.21 9.14
C PRO A 52 -19.07 1.89 7.94
N GLY A 53 -19.14 3.23 7.97
CA GLY A 53 -19.71 4.03 6.87
C GLY A 53 -18.90 3.98 5.58
N GLY A 54 -17.62 3.60 5.63
CA GLY A 54 -16.81 3.34 4.43
C GLY A 54 -16.91 1.91 3.92
N VAL A 55 -16.98 0.92 4.81
CA VAL A 55 -16.95 -0.51 4.44
C VAL A 55 -18.30 -1.03 3.98
N TYR A 56 -19.38 -0.79 4.73
CA TYR A 56 -20.66 -1.42 4.44
C TYR A 56 -21.29 -1.00 3.10
N PRO A 57 -21.20 0.26 2.65
CA PRO A 57 -21.67 0.64 1.32
C PRO A 57 -20.93 -0.10 0.21
N VAL A 58 -19.63 -0.32 0.36
CA VAL A 58 -18.82 -1.02 -0.65
C VAL A 58 -19.13 -2.52 -0.63
N LEU A 59 -19.26 -3.15 0.54
CA LEU A 59 -19.72 -4.54 0.63
C LEU A 59 -21.09 -4.75 -0.01
N LYS A 60 -22.03 -3.82 0.23
CA LYS A 60 -23.37 -3.85 -0.39
C LYS A 60 -23.28 -3.74 -1.91
N LYS A 61 -22.40 -2.87 -2.42
CA LYS A 61 -22.16 -2.70 -3.85
C LYS A 61 -21.60 -4.00 -4.47
N LEU A 62 -20.53 -4.55 -3.89
CA LEU A 62 -19.90 -5.79 -4.35
C LEU A 62 -20.89 -6.96 -4.34
N GLU A 63 -21.77 -7.02 -3.34
CA GLU A 63 -22.83 -8.03 -3.26
C GLU A 63 -23.90 -7.82 -4.34
N SER A 64 -24.34 -6.58 -4.58
CA SER A 64 -25.32 -6.28 -5.63
C SER A 64 -24.78 -6.53 -7.05
N GLU A 65 -23.47 -6.41 -7.23
CA GLU A 65 -22.77 -6.73 -8.47
C GLU A 65 -22.47 -8.24 -8.61
N GLY A 66 -22.83 -9.04 -7.60
CA GLY A 66 -22.61 -10.49 -7.61
C GLY A 66 -21.16 -10.92 -7.41
N LEU A 67 -20.27 -10.00 -7.00
CA LEU A 67 -18.85 -10.27 -6.78
C LEU A 67 -18.58 -10.95 -5.43
N VAL A 68 -19.48 -10.74 -4.46
CA VAL A 68 -19.48 -11.47 -3.19
C VAL A 68 -20.89 -11.95 -2.88
N ARG A 69 -20.99 -13.04 -2.12
CA ARG A 69 -22.23 -13.54 -1.54
C ARG A 69 -22.21 -13.29 -0.04
N GLY A 70 -23.28 -12.69 0.49
CA GLY A 70 -23.41 -12.47 1.92
C GLY A 70 -24.46 -13.35 2.58
N GLU A 71 -24.07 -14.12 3.58
CA GLU A 71 -24.94 -15.06 4.32
C GLU A 71 -25.08 -14.63 5.78
N TRP A 72 -26.30 -14.67 6.31
CA TRP A 72 -26.57 -14.32 7.70
C TRP A 72 -26.39 -15.52 8.62
N HIS A 73 -25.48 -15.39 9.58
CA HIS A 73 -25.22 -16.42 10.59
C HIS A 73 -25.59 -15.90 11.99
N ALA A 74 -26.20 -16.76 12.80
CA ALA A 74 -26.36 -16.51 14.22
C ALA A 74 -25.05 -16.82 14.95
N TYR A 75 -24.57 -15.86 15.75
CA TYR A 75 -23.40 -16.03 16.59
C TYR A 75 -23.65 -15.36 17.94
N LYS A 76 -23.64 -16.16 19.01
CA LYS A 76 -23.92 -15.69 20.39
C LYS A 76 -25.18 -14.82 20.49
N GLY A 77 -26.27 -15.24 19.83
CA GLY A 77 -27.56 -14.53 19.83
C GLY A 77 -27.63 -13.29 18.93
N ARG A 78 -26.56 -12.91 18.22
CA ARG A 78 -26.56 -11.80 17.26
C ARG A 78 -26.43 -12.32 15.83
N LYS A 79 -27.13 -11.68 14.90
CA LYS A 79 -26.97 -11.94 13.46
C LYS A 79 -25.75 -11.20 12.94
N ARG A 80 -24.84 -11.91 12.29
CA ARG A 80 -23.69 -11.34 11.56
C ARG A 80 -23.73 -11.82 10.12
N LYS A 81 -23.41 -10.94 9.19
CA LYS A 81 -23.33 -11.27 7.77
C LYS A 81 -21.89 -11.63 7.43
N ILE A 82 -21.68 -12.83 6.90
CA ILE A 82 -20.38 -13.33 6.42
C ILE A 82 -20.40 -13.21 4.90
N TYR A 83 -19.35 -12.62 4.33
CA TYR A 83 -19.19 -12.45 2.90
C TYR A 83 -18.16 -13.46 2.40
N THR A 84 -18.47 -14.09 1.27
CA THR A 84 -17.63 -15.04 0.56
C THR A 84 -17.51 -14.59 -0.90
N ILE A 85 -16.33 -14.67 -1.49
CA ILE A 85 -16.14 -14.29 -2.89
C ILE A 85 -16.89 -15.27 -3.82
N THR A 86 -17.44 -14.77 -4.91
CA THR A 86 -18.03 -15.60 -5.97
C THR A 86 -16.98 -15.94 -7.04
N GLU A 87 -17.32 -16.85 -7.95
CA GLU A 87 -16.45 -17.14 -9.11
C GLU A 87 -16.20 -15.88 -9.96
N GLU A 88 -17.27 -15.12 -10.23
CA GLU A 88 -17.18 -13.86 -10.95
C GLU A 88 -16.36 -12.82 -10.18
N GLY A 89 -16.52 -12.76 -8.85
CA GLY A 89 -15.70 -11.93 -7.98
C GLY A 89 -14.21 -12.22 -8.10
N ARG A 90 -13.82 -13.49 -8.16
CA ARG A 90 -12.42 -13.91 -8.33
C ARG A 90 -11.88 -13.51 -9.69
N ARG A 91 -12.65 -13.77 -10.76
CA ARG A 91 -12.29 -13.39 -12.14
C ARG A 91 -12.08 -11.88 -12.25
N ILE A 92 -12.98 -11.09 -11.69
CA ILE A 92 -12.87 -9.63 -11.66
C ILE A 92 -11.67 -9.18 -10.82
N LEU A 93 -11.44 -9.80 -9.65
CA LEU A 93 -10.29 -9.47 -8.81
C LEU A 93 -8.97 -9.65 -9.56
N GLU A 94 -8.78 -10.75 -10.30
CA GLU A 94 -7.58 -10.97 -11.12
C GLU A 94 -7.37 -9.85 -12.15
N HIS A 95 -8.43 -9.48 -12.88
CA HIS A 95 -8.36 -8.40 -13.87
C HIS A 95 -8.06 -7.03 -13.22
N VAL A 96 -8.67 -6.76 -12.07
CA VAL A 96 -8.44 -5.53 -11.31
C VAL A 96 -6.99 -5.49 -10.82
N LEU A 97 -6.43 -6.57 -10.31
CA LEU A 97 -5.02 -6.61 -9.86
C LEU A 97 -4.04 -6.34 -11.01
N LEU A 98 -4.28 -6.92 -12.20
CA LEU A 98 -3.48 -6.62 -13.39
C LEU A 98 -3.60 -5.14 -13.81
N LYS A 99 -4.80 -4.56 -13.79
CA LYS A 99 -4.96 -3.14 -14.14
C LYS A 99 -4.40 -2.19 -13.10
N GLN A 100 -4.39 -2.59 -11.83
CA GLN A 100 -3.82 -1.79 -10.76
C GLN A 100 -2.30 -1.72 -10.83
N SER A 101 -1.63 -2.78 -11.31
CA SER A 101 -0.19 -2.72 -11.58
C SER A 101 0.13 -1.74 -12.71
N GLU A 102 -0.66 -1.73 -13.80
CA GLU A 102 -0.52 -0.76 -14.90
C GLU A 102 -0.70 0.69 -14.43
N ILE A 103 -1.69 0.94 -13.56
CA ILE A 103 -1.95 2.26 -12.96
C ILE A 103 -0.76 2.68 -12.09
N ALA A 104 -0.30 1.80 -11.19
CA ALA A 104 0.82 2.10 -10.30
C ALA A 104 2.09 2.44 -11.08
N MET A 105 2.41 1.66 -12.12
CA MET A 105 3.55 1.94 -13.02
C MET A 105 3.41 3.29 -13.72
N SER A 106 2.21 3.63 -14.18
CA SER A 106 1.96 4.89 -14.89
C SER A 106 2.06 6.10 -13.96
N ILE A 107 1.54 6.00 -12.74
CA ILE A 107 1.68 7.04 -11.71
C ILE A 107 3.14 7.21 -11.30
N ASN A 108 3.90 6.12 -11.15
CA ASN A 108 5.32 6.19 -10.82
C ASN A 108 6.11 6.96 -11.88
N ARG A 109 5.84 6.74 -13.17
CA ARG A 109 6.48 7.53 -14.26
C ARG A 109 6.19 9.03 -14.15
N ILE A 110 4.97 9.40 -13.77
CA ILE A 110 4.59 10.82 -13.58
C ILE A 110 5.38 11.40 -12.40
N PHE A 111 5.45 10.69 -11.28
CA PHE A 111 6.20 11.13 -10.11
C PHE A 111 7.70 11.23 -10.40
N GLU A 112 8.29 10.27 -11.10
CA GLU A 112 9.70 10.33 -11.51
C GLU A 112 10.01 11.56 -12.36
N SER A 113 9.15 11.89 -13.34
CA SER A 113 9.32 13.10 -14.14
C SER A 113 9.24 14.36 -13.28
N PHE A 114 8.23 14.44 -12.42
CA PHE A 114 8.01 15.60 -11.55
C PHE A 114 9.14 15.81 -10.53
N LEU A 115 9.65 14.72 -9.92
CA LEU A 115 10.74 14.80 -8.95
C LEU A 115 12.07 15.19 -9.62
N LYS A 116 12.31 14.76 -10.87
CA LYS A 116 13.48 15.19 -11.66
C LYS A 116 13.46 16.70 -11.88
N ASP A 117 12.31 17.25 -12.27
CA ASP A 117 12.14 18.68 -12.53
C ASP A 117 12.25 19.53 -11.24
N MET A 118 11.64 19.05 -10.14
CA MET A 118 11.56 19.79 -8.88
C MET A 118 12.91 19.91 -8.15
N PHE A 119 13.81 18.92 -8.28
CA PHE A 119 15.09 18.93 -7.58
C PHE A 119 16.29 19.36 -8.44
N SER A 120 16.09 19.73 -9.72
CA SER A 120 17.20 19.98 -10.68
C SER A 120 18.23 18.84 -10.71
N LEU A 121 17.80 17.63 -10.41
CA LEU A 121 18.66 16.47 -10.32
C LEU A 121 18.71 15.82 -11.71
N ASN A 122 19.82 15.98 -12.42
CA ASN A 122 20.24 15.07 -13.49
C ASN A 122 20.64 13.69 -12.92
N ASN A 123 19.89 13.19 -11.93
CA ASN A 123 20.18 11.96 -11.20
C ASN A 123 18.94 11.05 -11.29
N PRO A 124 18.98 9.93 -12.04
CA PRO A 124 17.81 9.11 -12.35
C PRO A 124 17.27 8.26 -11.18
N GLN A 125 17.52 8.63 -9.92
CA GLN A 125 17.31 7.77 -8.75
C GLN A 125 16.69 8.52 -7.55
N VAL A 126 15.68 9.35 -7.79
CA VAL A 126 14.76 9.77 -6.72
C VAL A 126 13.53 8.87 -6.81
N ALA A 127 13.55 7.73 -6.12
CA ALA A 127 12.42 6.81 -6.11
C ALA A 127 11.20 7.46 -5.44
N PRO A 128 10.04 7.58 -6.12
CA PRO A 128 8.76 7.83 -5.46
C PRO A 128 8.39 6.64 -4.56
N PRO A 129 7.44 6.78 -3.61
CA PRO A 129 7.17 5.83 -2.54
C PRO A 129 6.60 4.51 -3.07
N CYS A 130 7.48 3.65 -3.56
CA CYS A 130 7.24 2.27 -3.95
C CYS A 130 8.48 1.46 -3.58
N LEU A 131 8.75 1.36 -2.28
CA LEU A 131 9.52 0.24 -1.70
C LEU A 131 8.88 -1.14 -2.05
N PHE A 132 7.70 -1.15 -2.69
CA PHE A 132 6.94 -2.31 -3.15
C PHE A 132 7.51 -3.00 -4.40
N SER A 133 8.26 -2.32 -5.27
CA SER A 133 8.84 -2.99 -6.47
C SER A 133 10.07 -3.85 -6.15
N VAL A 134 10.68 -3.67 -4.97
CA VAL A 134 11.83 -4.47 -4.55
C VAL A 134 11.42 -5.93 -4.26
N PHE A 135 10.17 -6.18 -3.87
CA PHE A 135 9.78 -7.48 -3.28
C PHE A 135 8.85 -8.37 -4.11
N MET A 136 8.27 -7.91 -5.23
CA MET A 136 7.35 -8.75 -6.02
C MET A 136 7.65 -8.67 -7.52
N SER A 137 8.47 -9.60 -7.99
CA SER A 137 8.53 -10.00 -9.39
C SER A 137 9.03 -11.44 -9.49
N GLU A 138 8.14 -12.42 -9.32
CA GLU A 138 8.37 -13.71 -9.95
C GLU A 138 7.62 -13.71 -11.28
N ILE A 139 8.37 -13.73 -12.38
CA ILE A 139 8.20 -14.50 -13.62
C ILE A 139 9.40 -14.14 -14.52
N GLY A 140 10.39 -15.03 -14.61
CA GLY A 140 11.58 -14.89 -15.47
C GLY A 140 12.53 -16.10 -15.36
N SER A 141 13.44 -16.28 -16.33
CA SER A 141 14.48 -17.33 -16.25
C SER A 141 15.47 -17.03 -15.12
N VAL A 142 16.19 -18.06 -14.64
CA VAL A 142 17.15 -17.95 -13.53
C VAL A 142 18.20 -16.87 -13.78
N GLU A 143 18.61 -16.64 -15.04
CA GLU A 143 19.54 -15.55 -15.38
C GLU A 143 18.93 -14.16 -15.19
N ALA A 144 17.65 -13.97 -15.51
CA ALA A 144 16.94 -12.71 -15.31
C ALA A 144 16.70 -12.44 -13.82
N GLU A 145 16.52 -13.48 -13.01
CA GLU A 145 16.37 -13.39 -11.56
C GLU A 145 17.69 -13.00 -10.87
N ILE A 146 18.82 -13.58 -11.28
CA ILE A 146 20.14 -13.23 -10.74
C ILE A 146 20.49 -11.77 -11.06
N GLU A 147 20.21 -11.32 -12.28
CA GLU A 147 20.51 -9.94 -12.69
C GLU A 147 19.64 -8.93 -11.92
N ASP A 148 18.35 -9.24 -11.74
CA ASP A 148 17.44 -8.45 -10.92
C ASP A 148 17.87 -8.40 -9.44
N LEU A 149 18.25 -9.54 -8.85
CA LEU A 149 18.74 -9.60 -7.47
C LEU A 149 20.05 -8.82 -7.27
N LYS A 150 20.95 -8.82 -8.27
CA LYS A 150 22.16 -7.98 -8.26
C LYS A 150 21.81 -6.50 -8.31
N ALA A 151 20.89 -6.09 -9.18
CA ALA A 151 20.45 -4.70 -9.28
C ALA A 151 19.77 -4.22 -7.98
N LYS A 152 18.95 -5.07 -7.35
CA LYS A 152 18.35 -4.82 -6.03
C LYS A 152 19.42 -4.69 -4.95
N ARG A 153 20.41 -5.60 -4.91
CA ARG A 153 21.54 -5.54 -3.97
C ARG A 153 22.33 -4.24 -4.12
N GLU A 154 22.65 -3.84 -5.35
CA GLU A 154 23.37 -2.59 -5.59
C GLU A 154 22.59 -1.35 -5.18
N THR A 155 21.26 -1.38 -5.35
CA THR A 155 20.38 -0.31 -4.90
C THR A 155 20.41 -0.19 -3.38
N LEU A 156 20.33 -1.32 -2.66
CA LEU A 156 20.43 -1.35 -1.20
C LEU A 156 21.79 -0.85 -0.69
N LEU A 157 22.89 -1.23 -1.36
CA LEU A 157 24.22 -0.74 -1.00
C LEU A 157 24.34 0.78 -1.17
N ARG A 158 23.78 1.34 -2.25
CA ARG A 158 23.73 2.79 -2.45
C ARG A 158 22.88 3.49 -1.39
N MET A 159 21.76 2.90 -0.97
CA MET A 159 20.94 3.43 0.12
C MET A 159 21.71 3.44 1.45
N ILE A 160 22.46 2.38 1.76
CA ILE A 160 23.30 2.32 2.97
C ILE A 160 24.31 3.46 2.97
N GLU A 161 24.97 3.72 1.84
CA GLU A 161 25.96 4.80 1.75
C GLU A 161 25.34 6.19 1.99
N ILE A 162 24.15 6.43 1.43
CA ILE A 162 23.41 7.69 1.64
C ILE A 162 23.00 7.83 3.12
N LEU A 163 22.45 6.77 3.71
CA LEU A 163 22.03 6.78 5.11
C LEU A 163 23.22 6.99 6.06
N GLN A 164 24.38 6.43 5.74
CA GLN A 164 25.61 6.65 6.50
C GLN A 164 26.07 8.12 6.44
N LYS A 165 25.97 8.78 5.28
CA LYS A 165 26.28 10.21 5.16
C LYS A 165 25.31 11.07 5.98
N CYS A 166 24.01 10.78 5.90
CA CYS A 166 23.01 11.46 6.72
C CYS A 166 23.26 11.27 8.23
N LEU A 167 23.61 10.05 8.65
CA LEU A 167 23.92 9.76 10.05
C LEU A 167 25.15 10.55 10.53
N ALA A 168 26.21 10.59 9.73
CA ALA A 168 27.42 11.35 10.05
C ALA A 168 27.14 12.85 10.19
N GLU A 169 26.26 13.42 9.37
CA GLU A 169 25.87 14.82 9.50
C GLU A 169 25.06 15.10 10.77
N ILE A 170 24.17 14.18 11.15
CA ILE A 170 23.43 14.26 12.41
C ILE A 170 24.41 14.20 13.60
N ASP A 171 25.37 13.28 13.57
CA ASP A 171 26.38 13.14 14.63
C ASP A 171 27.24 14.41 14.77
N ALA A 172 27.63 15.02 13.64
CA ALA A 172 28.37 16.28 13.63
C ALA A 172 27.57 17.42 14.30
N ARG A 173 26.28 17.55 13.98
CA ARG A 173 25.38 18.54 14.61
C ARG A 173 25.17 18.27 16.09
N LEU A 174 25.04 17.00 16.50
CA LEU A 174 24.95 16.63 17.92
C LEU A 174 26.23 16.99 18.68
N ALA A 175 27.40 16.80 18.08
CA ALA A 175 28.68 17.16 18.68
C ALA A 175 28.86 18.68 18.81
N GLU A 176 28.36 19.46 17.85
CA GLU A 176 28.31 20.93 17.92
C GLU A 176 27.37 21.40 19.03
N ALA A 177 26.12 20.93 19.04
CA ALA A 177 25.15 21.30 20.08
C ALA A 177 25.59 20.93 21.50
N LYS A 178 26.27 19.78 21.68
CA LYS A 178 26.85 19.40 22.99
C LYS A 178 27.99 20.33 23.42
N ARG A 179 28.80 20.83 22.49
CA ARG A 179 29.88 21.79 22.78
C ARG A 179 29.32 23.14 23.21
N GLU A 180 28.27 23.61 22.54
CA GLU A 180 27.58 24.86 22.90
C GLU A 180 26.89 24.77 24.26
N ALA A 181 26.36 23.61 24.63
CA ALA A 181 25.71 23.38 25.93
C ALA A 181 26.68 23.24 27.13
N THR A 182 28.01 23.23 26.89
CA THR A 182 29.04 23.12 27.94
C THR A 182 29.69 24.48 28.28
N PHE A 183 29.22 25.57 27.64
CA PHE A 183 29.57 26.96 27.97
C PHE A 183 28.47 27.64 28.79
#